data_AF-A0A7C9TU31-F1
#
_entry.id   AF-A0A7C9TU31-F1
#
_cell.length_a   1.000
_cell.length_b   1.000
_cell.length_c   1.000
_cell.angle_alpha   90.00
_cell.angle_beta   90.00
_cell.angle_gamma   90.00
#
_symmetry.space_group_name_H-M   'P 1'
#
loop_
_entity.id
_entity.type
_entity.pdbx_description
1 polymer ?
#
loop_
_entity_poly.entity_id
_entity_poly.type
_entity_poly.pdbx_seq_one_letter_code
_entity_poly.pdbx_strand_id
1 'polypeptide(L)'
;MRNPTEIEKKQSARLQELTAIARQRYIEAGGDPKRCPSGRKGDDYMTDEERKEAIELMRQIAGDRIVGDRVSCQGRSWKVSKVPVQSVS
;
A
#
# COMPACT_ATOMS: atom_id res chain seq x y z
N MET A 1 15.47 -13.61 -11.53
CA MET A 1 15.12 -12.64 -10.46
C MET A 1 15.95 -11.38 -10.67
N ARG A 2 15.32 -10.20 -10.63
CA ARG A 2 16.03 -8.91 -10.69
C ARG A 2 16.47 -8.53 -9.28
N ASN A 3 17.69 -8.03 -9.12
CA ASN A 3 18.14 -7.48 -7.84
C ASN A 3 17.42 -6.14 -7.59
N PRO A 4 16.81 -5.93 -6.41
CA PRO A 4 16.20 -4.66 -6.07
C PRO A 4 17.26 -3.55 -6.01
N THR A 5 16.92 -2.41 -6.58
CA THR A 5 17.71 -1.18 -6.52
C THR A 5 17.79 -0.65 -5.10
N GLU A 6 18.77 0.21 -4.81
CA GLU A 6 18.90 0.86 -3.51
C GLU A 6 17.65 1.69 -3.14
N ILE A 7 16.95 2.24 -4.13
CA ILE A 7 15.69 2.96 -3.95
C ILE A 7 14.59 1.99 -3.50
N GLU A 8 14.43 0.85 -4.19
CA GLU A 8 13.44 -0.17 -3.84
C GLU A 8 13.69 -0.75 -2.44
N LYS A 9 14.95 -0.91 -2.04
CA LYS A 9 15.31 -1.32 -0.68
C LYS A 9 14.88 -0.30 0.38
N LYS A 10 15.14 1.00 0.13
CA LYS A 10 14.71 2.08 1.04
C LYS A 10 13.19 2.16 1.14
N GLN A 11 12.49 2.06 0.01
CA GLN A 11 11.02 2.03 -0.01
C GLN A 11 10.47 0.83 0.75
N SER A 12 11.07 -0.35 0.58
CA SER A 12 10.68 -1.56 1.29
C SER A 12 10.92 -1.44 2.79
N ALA A 13 12.06 -0.87 3.21
CA ALA A 13 12.36 -0.63 4.62
C ALA A 13 11.35 0.34 5.25
N ARG A 14 11.00 1.41 4.55
CA ARG A 14 9.99 2.37 5.01
C ARG A 14 8.60 1.74 5.14
N LEU A 15 8.21 0.90 4.18
CA LEU A 15 6.95 0.17 4.26
C LEU A 15 6.94 -0.78 5.47
N GLN A 16 8.04 -1.48 5.73
CA GLN A 16 8.18 -2.34 6.91
C GLN A 16 8.01 -1.56 8.21
N GLU A 17 8.64 -0.38 8.32
CA GLU A 17 8.50 0.49 9.48
C GLU A 17 7.05 0.89 9.75
N LEU A 18 6.32 1.35 8.71
CA LEU A 18 4.90 1.69 8.82
C LEU A 18 4.07 0.49 9.29
N THR A 19 4.31 -0.70 8.73
CA THR A 19 3.59 -1.91 9.14
C THR A 19 3.94 -2.37 10.56
N ALA A 20 5.16 -2.14 11.02
CA ALA A 20 5.58 -2.46 12.38
C ALA A 20 4.90 -1.55 13.41
N ILE A 21 4.83 -0.24 13.14
CA ILE A 21 4.10 0.73 13.98
C ILE A 21 2.62 0.34 14.06
N ALA A 22 1.98 0.08 12.92
CA ALA A 22 0.59 -0.35 12.86
C ALA A 22 0.35 -1.66 13.64
N ARG A 23 1.27 -2.63 13.52
CA ARG A 23 1.21 -3.88 14.27
C ARG A 23 1.34 -3.66 15.78
N GLN A 24 2.21 -2.75 16.21
CA GLN A 24 2.35 -2.44 17.63
C GLN A 24 1.03 -1.88 18.18
N ARG A 25 0.43 -0.91 17.49
CA ARG A 25 -0.88 -0.34 17.86
C ARG A 25 -1.99 -1.39 17.88
N TYR A 26 -1.97 -2.35 16.95
CA TYR A 26 -2.91 -3.48 16.94
C TYR A 26 -2.80 -4.31 18.23
N ILE A 27 -1.58 -4.65 18.64
CA ILE A 27 -1.33 -5.42 19.87
C ILE A 27 -1.73 -4.61 21.10
N GLU A 28 -1.39 -3.32 21.15
CA GLU A 28 -1.76 -2.42 22.25
C GLU A 28 -3.29 -2.26 22.41
N ALA A 29 -4.05 -2.35 21.32
CA ALA A 29 -5.51 -2.33 21.34
C ALA A 29 -6.15 -3.68 21.73
N GLY A 30 -5.36 -4.68 22.13
CA GLY A 30 -5.83 -6.02 22.49
C GLY A 30 -5.98 -6.99 21.32
N GLY A 31 -5.37 -6.68 20.18
CA GLY A 31 -5.30 -7.57 19.02
C GLY A 31 -4.53 -8.87 19.32
N ASP A 32 -4.83 -9.93 18.58
CA ASP A 32 -4.17 -11.22 18.73
C ASP A 32 -2.75 -11.16 18.10
N PRO A 33 -1.65 -11.33 18.87
CA PRO A 33 -0.30 -11.26 18.33
C PRO A 33 0.01 -12.28 17.21
N LYS A 34 -0.78 -13.36 17.13
CA LYS A 34 -0.70 -14.41 16.08
C LYS A 34 -1.47 -14.05 14.81
N ARG A 35 -2.23 -12.95 14.81
CA ARG A 35 -2.98 -12.46 13.67
C ARG A 35 -2.42 -11.13 13.19
N CYS A 36 -2.56 -10.89 11.90
CA CYS A 36 -2.31 -9.58 11.31
C CYS A 36 -3.61 -8.79 11.30
N PRO A 37 -3.55 -7.45 11.43
CA PRO A 37 -4.69 -6.59 11.17
C PRO A 37 -5.19 -6.76 9.73
N SER A 38 -6.47 -6.53 9.48
CA SER A 38 -7.10 -6.92 8.20
C SER A 38 -6.67 -6.09 6.99
N GLY A 39 -5.94 -4.99 7.21
CA GLY A 39 -5.54 -4.05 6.17
C GLY A 39 -6.68 -3.17 5.65
N ARG A 40 -7.90 -3.31 6.18
CA ARG A 40 -9.04 -2.44 5.84
C ARG A 40 -8.92 -1.11 6.57
N LYS A 41 -9.43 -0.05 5.94
CA LYS A 41 -9.49 1.28 6.59
C LYS A 41 -10.28 1.19 7.90
N GLY A 42 -9.63 1.59 8.99
CA GLY A 42 -10.17 1.54 10.35
C GLY A 42 -9.83 0.28 11.13
N ASP A 43 -9.23 -0.73 10.49
CA ASP A 43 -8.86 -2.03 11.11
C ASP A 43 -7.38 -2.39 10.81
N ASP A 44 -6.65 -1.48 10.19
CA ASP A 44 -5.23 -1.59 9.85
C ASP A 44 -4.32 -0.80 10.78
N TYR A 45 -4.89 -0.08 11.76
CA TYR A 45 -4.16 0.62 12.82
C TYR A 45 -3.15 1.67 12.32
N MET A 46 -3.35 2.14 11.09
CA MET A 46 -2.61 3.24 10.47
C MET A 46 -3.44 4.52 10.51
N THR A 47 -2.76 5.66 10.61
CA THR A 47 -3.36 6.97 10.31
C THR A 47 -3.66 7.07 8.81
N ASP A 48 -4.43 8.08 8.41
CA ASP A 48 -4.75 8.29 7.00
C ASP A 48 -3.50 8.63 6.17
N GLU A 49 -2.55 9.35 6.75
CA GLU A 49 -1.26 9.70 6.16
C GLU A 49 -0.35 8.49 6.00
N GLU A 50 -0.21 7.67 7.04
CA GLU A 50 0.59 6.44 7.01
C GLU A 50 0.04 5.45 5.99
N ARG A 51 -1.29 5.30 5.92
CA ARG A 51 -1.96 4.47 4.91
C ARG A 51 -1.66 4.99 3.51
N LYS A 52 -1.77 6.29 3.29
CA LYS A 52 -1.51 6.91 1.99
C LYS A 52 -0.06 6.64 1.56
N GLU A 53 0.90 6.85 2.46
CA GLU A 53 2.31 6.57 2.23
C GLU A 53 2.54 5.07 1.92
N ALA A 54 1.96 4.17 2.71
CA ALA A 54 2.07 2.73 2.50
C ALA A 54 1.52 2.28 1.13
N ILE A 55 0.40 2.87 0.68
CA ILE A 55 -0.17 2.59 -0.65
C ILE A 55 0.76 3.09 -1.76
N GLU A 56 1.35 4.28 -1.62
CA GLU A 56 2.29 4.82 -2.61
C GLU A 56 3.57 3.98 -2.69
N LEU A 57 4.11 3.56 -1.54
CA LEU A 57 5.26 2.66 -1.46
C LEU A 57 4.96 1.29 -2.08
N MET A 58 3.83 0.69 -1.76
CA MET A 58 3.41 -0.60 -2.34
C MET A 58 3.30 -0.52 -3.86
N ARG A 59 2.75 0.57 -4.40
CA ARG A 59 2.67 0.79 -5.86
C ARG A 59 4.05 0.88 -6.50
N GLN A 60 4.96 1.64 -5.89
CA GLN A 60 6.32 1.78 -6.37
C GLN A 60 7.07 0.44 -6.36
N ILE A 61 6.94 -0.34 -5.28
CA ILE A 61 7.58 -1.65 -5.12
C ILE A 61 6.98 -2.70 -6.08
N ALA A 62 5.66 -2.71 -6.28
CA ALA A 62 5.00 -3.62 -7.21
C ALA A 62 5.31 -3.31 -8.69
N GLY A 63 5.99 -2.19 -8.95
CA GLY A 63 6.26 -1.70 -10.29
C GLY A 63 5.01 -1.18 -10.99
N ASP A 64 4.01 -0.73 -10.21
CA ASP A 64 2.81 -0.11 -10.75
C ASP A 64 3.21 1.22 -11.40
N ARG A 65 3.06 1.29 -12.73
CA ARG A 65 3.32 2.49 -13.51
C ARG A 65 2.04 2.95 -14.18
N ILE A 66 1.64 4.18 -13.88
CA ILE A 66 0.49 4.83 -14.54
C ILE A 66 1.04 5.79 -15.59
N VAL A 67 0.69 5.57 -16.86
CA VAL A 67 1.05 6.44 -17.99
C VAL A 67 -0.23 6.76 -18.75
N GLY A 68 -0.69 8.01 -18.65
CA GLY A 68 -1.95 8.44 -19.27
C GLY A 68 -3.14 7.67 -18.69
N ASP A 69 -3.83 6.94 -19.55
CA ASP A 69 -4.98 6.08 -19.23
C ASP A 69 -4.61 4.59 -19.08
N ARG A 70 -3.33 4.26 -18.93
CA ARG A 70 -2.85 2.88 -18.75
C ARG A 70 -2.15 2.68 -17.42
N VAL A 71 -2.53 1.61 -16.72
CA VAL A 71 -1.83 1.09 -15.54
C VAL A 71 -1.08 -0.16 -15.99
N SER A 72 0.22 -0.24 -15.71
CA SER A 72 1.01 -1.46 -15.88
C SER A 72 1.56 -1.95 -14.55
N CYS A 73 1.40 -3.23 -14.26
CA CYS A 73 1.89 -3.89 -13.06
C CYS A 73 2.43 -5.27 -13.41
N GLN A 74 3.59 -5.66 -12.88
CA GLN A 74 4.15 -7.02 -13.01
C GLN A 74 4.09 -7.61 -14.44
N GLY A 75 4.39 -6.78 -15.46
CA GLY A 75 4.39 -7.19 -16.87
C GLY A 75 3.01 -7.24 -17.55
N ARG A 76 1.93 -6.91 -16.85
CA ARG A 76 0.57 -6.76 -17.40
C ARG A 76 0.22 -5.29 -17.51
N SER A 77 -0.68 -4.93 -18.45
CA SER A 77 -1.18 -3.56 -18.57
C SER A 77 -2.67 -3.53 -18.87
N TRP A 78 -3.36 -2.57 -18.25
CA TRP A 78 -4.80 -2.39 -18.31
C TRP A 78 -5.11 -0.95 -18.68
N LYS A 79 -6.19 -0.74 -19.46
CA LYS A 79 -6.72 0.60 -19.71
C LYS A 79 -7.62 0.99 -18.54
N VAL A 80 -7.33 2.11 -17.89
CA VAL A 80 -8.15 2.64 -16.82
C VAL A 80 -9.39 3.25 -17.47
N SER A 81 -10.52 2.56 -17.35
CA SER A 81 -11.80 3.13 -17.77
C SER A 81 -12.13 4.27 -16.82
N LYS A 82 -12.32 5.48 -17.36
CA LYS A 82 -12.90 6.59 -16.60
C LYS A 82 -14.36 6.24 -16.31
N VAL A 83 -14.62 5.52 -15.22
CA VAL A 83 -15.96 5.52 -14.65
C VAL A 83 -16.14 6.93 -14.09
N PRO A 84 -17.10 7.75 -14.58
CA PRO A 84 -17.38 9.01 -13.94
C PRO A 84 -17.78 8.70 -12.50
N VAL A 85 -17.06 9.28 -11.53
CA VAL A 85 -17.54 9.38 -10.15
C VAL A 85 -18.89 10.07 -10.26
N GLN A 86 -19.97 9.29 -10.11
CA GLN A 86 -21.28 9.87 -9.87
C GLN A 86 -21.20 10.45 -8.46
N SER A 87 -21.04 11.77 -8.37
CA SER A 87 -21.33 12.51 -7.16
C SER A 87 -22.78 12.22 -6.79
N VAL A 88 -23.00 11.31 -5.85
CA VAL A 88 -24.28 11.20 -5.15
C VAL A 88 -24.45 12.52 -4.39
N SER A 89 -25.42 13.31 -4.88
CA SER A 89 -25.91 14.55 -4.28
C SER A 89 -26.84 14.24 -3.12
#